data_AF-A0A536CDY8-F1
#
_entry.id   AF-A0A536CDY8-F1
#
_cell.length_a   1.000
_cell.length_b   1.000
_cell.length_c   1.000
_cell.angle_alpha   90.00
_cell.angle_beta   90.00
_cell.angle_gamma   90.00
#
_symmetry.space_group_name_H-M   'P 1'
#
loop_
_entity.id
_entity.type
_entity.pdbx_description
1 polymer ?
#
loop_
_entity_poly.entity_id
_entity_poly.type
_entity_poly.pdbx_seq_one_letter_code
_entity_poly.pdbx_strand_id
1 'polypeptide(L)'
;RLIRNRRKIEATVANAQTMLDLDREYKGFKRYLGSFADYDATAADLIKRFKFLGGTGAYYFLHVVGEKVPPHEEWMAAHQPAAPGPRRRG
;
A
#
# COMPACT_ATOMS: atom_id res chain seq x y z
N ARG A 1 2.10 -22.97 -0.46
CA ARG A 1 2.05 -23.01 1.03
C ARG A 1 1.33 -21.76 1.51
N LEU A 2 0.17 -21.90 2.19
CA LEU A 2 -0.62 -20.76 2.68
C LEU A 2 -0.11 -20.30 4.06
N ILE A 3 -0.12 -18.99 4.33
CA ILE A 3 0.25 -18.45 5.64
C ILE A 3 -0.90 -18.72 6.62
N ARG A 4 -0.67 -19.54 7.64
CA ARG A 4 -1.66 -19.91 8.67
C ARG A 4 -1.71 -18.89 9.82
N ASN A 5 -1.79 -17.61 9.50
CA ASN A 5 -2.01 -16.55 10.47
C ASN A 5 -3.43 -16.02 10.31
N ARG A 6 -4.28 -16.24 11.31
CA ARG A 6 -5.71 -15.90 11.24
C ARG A 6 -5.97 -14.42 10.95
N ARG A 7 -5.21 -13.51 11.58
CA ARG A 7 -5.33 -12.06 11.32
C ARG A 7 -4.98 -11.69 9.88
N LYS A 8 -3.98 -12.34 9.29
CA LYS A 8 -3.62 -12.12 7.88
C LYS A 8 -4.71 -12.64 6.93
N ILE A 9 -5.28 -13.81 7.22
CA ILE A 9 -6.38 -14.37 6.42
C ILE A 9 -7.61 -13.46 6.46
N GLU A 10 -8.04 -13.05 7.65
CA GLU A 10 -9.18 -12.14 7.85
C GLU A 10 -8.95 -10.78 7.16
N ALA A 11 -7.71 -10.27 7.19
CA ALA A 11 -7.36 -9.05 6.49
C ALA A 11 -7.37 -9.20 4.96
N THR A 12 -6.96 -10.34 4.41
CA THR A 12 -7.07 -10.60 2.97
C THR A 12 -8.53 -10.55 2.52
N VAL A 13 -9.45 -11.15 3.28
CA VAL A 13 -10.89 -11.10 2.96
C VAL A 13 -11.41 -9.66 3.02
N ALA A 14 -11.07 -8.92 4.08
CA ALA A 14 -11.47 -7.52 4.21
C ALA A 14 -10.93 -6.64 3.06
N ASN A 15 -9.66 -6.82 2.69
CA ASN A 15 -9.03 -6.07 1.60
C ASN A 15 -9.65 -6.38 0.24
N ALA A 16 -10.01 -7.65 -0.01
CA ALA A 16 -10.72 -8.03 -1.23
C ALA A 16 -12.09 -7.35 -1.32
N GLN A 17 -12.83 -7.29 -0.20
CA GLN A 17 -14.10 -6.57 -0.15
C GLN A 17 -13.92 -5.08 -0.44
N THR A 18 -12.95 -4.42 0.21
CA THR A 18 -12.61 -3.02 -0.05
C THR A 18 -12.31 -2.76 -1.54
N MET A 19 -11.54 -3.64 -2.18
CA MET A 19 -11.22 -3.52 -3.61
C MET A 19 -12.48 -3.62 -4.49
N LEU A 20 -13.38 -4.56 -4.20
CA LEU A 20 -14.65 -4.70 -4.91
C LEU A 20 -15.57 -3.50 -4.70
N ASP A 21 -15.58 -2.91 -3.51
CA ASP A 21 -16.40 -1.74 -3.20
C ASP A 21 -15.93 -0.52 -4.01
N LEU A 22 -14.61 -0.28 -4.02
CA LEU A 22 -13.97 0.76 -4.82
C LEU A 22 -14.17 0.56 -6.32
N ASP A 23 -14.06 -0.68 -6.81
CA ASP A 23 -14.31 -1.00 -8.22
C ASP A 23 -15.74 -0.63 -8.64
N ARG A 24 -16.74 -0.94 -7.80
CA ARG A 24 -18.15 -0.60 -8.07
C ARG A 24 -18.43 0.90 -8.01
N GLU A 25 -17.81 1.60 -7.06
CA GLU A 25 -17.93 3.04 -6.85
C GLU A 25 -17.35 3.82 -8.04
N TYR A 26 -16.11 3.49 -8.44
CA TYR A 26 -15.38 4.21 -9.49
C TYR A 26 -15.58 3.63 -10.89
N LYS A 27 -16.37 2.56 -11.04
CA LYS A 27 -16.56 1.82 -12.31
C LYS A 27 -15.22 1.32 -12.88
N GLY A 28 -14.43 0.72 -12.00
CA GLY A 28 -13.12 0.16 -12.29
C GLY A 28 -12.07 0.58 -11.26
N PHE A 29 -11.37 -0.39 -10.67
CA PHE A 29 -10.30 -0.12 -9.70
C PHE A 29 -9.17 0.74 -10.29
N LYS A 30 -8.87 0.60 -11.59
CA LYS A 30 -7.92 1.48 -12.28
C LYS A 30 -8.40 2.94 -12.33
N ARG A 31 -9.70 3.18 -12.48
CA ARG A 31 -10.26 4.54 -12.44
C ARG A 31 -10.18 5.12 -11.03
N TYR A 32 -10.34 4.29 -10.01
CA TYR A 32 -10.08 4.67 -8.62
C TYR A 32 -8.63 5.13 -8.43
N LEU A 33 -7.64 4.35 -8.88
CA LEU A 33 -6.22 4.74 -8.78
C LEU A 33 -5.94 6.06 -9.52
N GLY A 34 -6.54 6.24 -10.70
CA GLY A 34 -6.40 7.48 -11.49
C GLY A 34 -7.29 8.65 -11.04
N SER A 35 -8.05 8.52 -9.95
CA SER A 35 -8.94 9.57 -9.45
C SER A 35 -8.25 10.62 -8.57
N PHE A 36 -7.01 10.35 -8.17
CA PHE A 36 -6.21 11.22 -7.31
C PHE A 36 -5.27 12.11 -8.12
N ALA A 37 -4.88 13.24 -7.52
CA ALA A 37 -4.02 14.22 -8.17
C ALA A 37 -2.57 13.72 -8.38
N ASP A 38 -2.06 12.93 -7.44
CA ASP A 38 -0.68 12.48 -7.43
C ASP A 38 -0.50 11.13 -6.72
N TYR A 39 0.76 10.65 -6.74
CA TYR A 39 1.20 9.43 -6.08
C TYR A 39 0.92 9.45 -4.58
N ASP A 40 1.22 10.55 -3.89
CA ASP A 40 1.15 10.63 -2.43
C ASP A 40 -0.31 10.54 -1.95
N ALA A 41 -1.23 11.22 -2.65
CA ALA A 41 -2.67 11.11 -2.38
C ALA A 41 -3.18 9.68 -2.61
N THR A 42 -2.76 9.04 -3.70
CA THR A 42 -3.14 7.65 -4.00
C THR A 42 -2.61 6.68 -2.94
N ALA A 43 -1.33 6.80 -2.58
CA ALA A 43 -0.67 5.96 -1.59
C ALA A 43 -1.29 6.15 -0.20
N ALA A 44 -1.58 7.40 0.20
CA ALA A 44 -2.23 7.70 1.48
C ALA A 44 -3.63 7.06 1.57
N ASP A 45 -4.44 7.13 0.52
CA ASP A 45 -5.77 6.53 0.52
C ASP A 45 -5.70 4.99 0.54
N LEU A 46 -4.76 4.39 -0.21
CA LEU A 46 -4.48 2.95 -0.13
C LEU A 46 -4.09 2.50 1.29
N ILE A 47 -3.15 3.20 1.94
CA ILE A 47 -2.70 2.89 3.31
C ILE A 47 -3.86 3.00 4.30
N LYS A 48 -4.74 3.99 4.11
CA LYS A 48 -5.91 4.19 4.96
C LYS A 48 -6.94 3.07 4.83
N ARG A 49 -7.18 2.58 3.62
CA ARG A 49 -8.28 1.64 3.33
C ARG A 49 -7.90 0.16 3.47
N PHE A 50 -6.64 -0.18 3.18
CA PHE A 50 -6.19 -1.57 3.12
C PHE A 50 -5.42 -1.97 4.37
N LYS A 51 -5.82 -3.11 4.96
CA LYS A 51 -5.14 -3.69 6.13
C LYS A 51 -3.78 -4.25 5.74
N PHE A 52 -2.80 -4.06 6.62
CA PHE A 52 -1.41 -4.49 6.42
C PHE A 52 -0.74 -3.89 5.17
N LEU A 53 -1.22 -2.73 4.70
CA LEU A 53 -0.61 -1.97 3.63
C LEU A 53 0.06 -0.71 4.21
N GLY A 54 1.38 -0.76 4.40
CA GLY A 54 2.18 0.42 4.78
C GLY A 54 2.76 1.14 3.56
N GLY A 55 3.53 2.21 3.79
CA GLY A 55 4.14 3.02 2.72
C GLY A 55 4.91 2.21 1.67
N THR A 56 5.79 1.31 2.12
CA THR A 56 6.52 0.40 1.22
C THR A 56 5.58 -0.52 0.43
N GLY A 57 4.54 -1.05 1.07
CA GLY A 57 3.57 -1.91 0.39
C GLY A 57 2.76 -1.16 -0.67
N ALA A 58 2.33 0.07 -0.37
CA ALA A 58 1.62 0.93 -1.32
C ALA A 58 2.51 1.31 -2.51
N TYR A 59 3.77 1.68 -2.26
CA TYR A 59 4.75 1.97 -3.30
C TYR A 59 4.92 0.78 -4.26
N TYR A 60 5.23 -0.41 -3.73
CA TYR A 60 5.45 -1.58 -4.58
C TYR A 60 4.19 -2.02 -5.31
N PHE A 61 3.01 -1.91 -4.67
CA PHE A 61 1.76 -2.21 -5.33
C PHE A 61 1.56 -1.33 -6.56
N LEU A 62 1.64 0.00 -6.41
CA LEU A 62 1.46 0.96 -7.49
C LEU A 62 2.50 0.77 -8.61
N HIS A 63 3.76 0.50 -8.23
CA HIS A 63 4.82 0.19 -9.19
C HIS A 63 4.52 -1.06 -10.02
N VAL A 64 4.11 -2.16 -9.38
CA VAL A 64 3.85 -3.45 -10.05
C VAL A 64 2.65 -3.39 -10.98
N VAL A 65 1.61 -2.63 -10.63
CA VAL A 65 0.42 -2.47 -11.47
C VAL A 65 0.59 -1.40 -12.56
N GLY A 66 1.77 -0.79 -12.66
CA GLY A 66 2.14 0.14 -13.72
C GLY A 66 1.63 1.57 -13.53
N GLU A 67 1.23 1.96 -12.32
CA GLU A 67 0.90 3.35 -12.01
C GLU A 67 2.17 4.22 -11.96
N LYS A 68 2.00 5.53 -12.16
CA LYS A 68 3.10 6.49 -12.08
C LYS A 68 3.54 6.65 -10.62
N VAL A 69 4.73 6.15 -10.30
CA VAL A 69 5.37 6.28 -8.99
C VAL A 69 6.69 7.06 -9.10
N PRO A 70 7.21 7.64 -8.00
CA PRO A 70 8.55 8.21 -7.98
C PRO A 70 9.62 7.15 -8.34
N PRO A 71 10.77 7.55 -8.89
CA PRO A 71 11.89 6.65 -9.11
C PRO A 71 12.27 5.90 -7.84
N HIS A 72 12.59 4.61 -7.97
CA HIS A 72 12.84 3.74 -6.81
C HIS A 72 13.94 4.27 -5.89
N GLU A 73 15.05 4.75 -6.45
CA GLU A 73 16.17 5.27 -5.66
C GLU A 73 15.78 6.51 -4.85
N GLU A 74 15.04 7.43 -5.46
CA GLU A 74 14.52 8.64 -4.81
C GLU A 74 13.51 8.28 -3.71
N TRP A 75 12.59 7.36 -4.01
CA TRP A 75 11.58 6.93 -3.04
C TRP A 75 12.23 6.26 -1.83
N MET A 76 13.20 5.37 -2.06
CA MET A 76 13.95 4.70 -0.99
C MET A 76 14.78 5.67 -0.16
N ALA A 77 15.42 6.67 -0.77
CA ALA A 77 16.17 7.70 -0.04
C ALA A 77 15.25 8.51 0.89
N ALA A 78 14.05 8.87 0.43
CA ALA A 78 13.06 9.62 1.21
C ALA A 78 12.37 8.79 2.30
N HIS A 79 12.29 7.46 2.14
CA HIS A 79 11.53 6.55 3.02
C HIS A 79 12.42 5.54 3.75
N GLN A 80 13.73 5.80 3.84
CA GLN A 80 14.64 4.99 4.64
C GLN A 80 14.08 4.88 6.07
N PRO A 81 13.86 3.66 6.60
CA PRO A 81 13.59 3.53 8.02
C PRO A 81 14.77 4.16 8.76
N ALA A 82 14.49 5.05 9.70
CA ALA A 82 15.52 5.62 10.56
C ALA A 82 16.44 4.48 11.02
N ALA A 83 17.76 4.65 10.81
CA ALA A 83 18.73 3.65 11.22
C ALA A 83 18.40 3.22 12.66
N PRO A 84 18.35 1.90 12.96
CA PRO A 84 17.96 1.46 14.29
C PRO A 84 18.87 2.17 15.29
N GLY A 85 18.26 3.01 16.13
CA GLY A 85 18.97 3.73 17.18
C GLY A 85 19.78 2.76 18.03
N PRO A 86 20.87 3.21 18.68
CA PRO A 86 21.75 2.32 19.43
C PRO A 86 20.91 1.47 20.39
N ARG A 87 21.00 0.14 20.24
CA ARG A 87 20.29 -0.80 21.12
C ARG A 87 20.76 -0.51 22.54
N ARG A 88 19.90 0.08 23.37
CA ARG A 88 20.15 0.18 24.80
C ARG A 88 20.16 -1.24 25.35
N ARG A 89 21.34 -1.75 25.68
CA ARG A 89 21.49 -2.87 26.62
C ARG A 89 21.10 -2.35 27.99
N GLY A 90 20.04 -2.91 28.55
CA GLY A 90 19.61 -2.75 29.94
C GLY A 90 19.09 -4.10 30.41
#